data_AF-A0A7C1VZC4-F1
#
_entry.id   AF-A0A7C1VZC4-F1
#
_cell.length_a   1.000
_cell.length_b   1.000
_cell.length_c   1.000
_cell.angle_alpha   90.00
_cell.angle_beta   90.00
_cell.angle_gamma   90.00
#
_symmetry.space_group_name_H-M   'P 1'
#
loop_
_entity.id
_entity.type
_entity.pdbx_description
1 polymer ?
#
loop_
_entity_poly.entity_id
_entity_poly.type
_entity_poly.pdbx_seq_one_letter_code
_entity_poly.pdbx_strand_id
1 'polypeptide(L)'
;MQITLGIYWHAAVLRHQTNLSYIVYLLTELGLLGTVVAAILQYEMKSKKWYNIRWLLVIVMFLLSALSGKGGTSAFLLILQIYIEFLYRRSFSIKKIFFILLIFLSFVPAVMYYRALDPFRIADQSWLGRTKLFVNYGVGSILKKEKTWEYSPIDLFALRAFEGGTAGRIIAMTPSSIRFAYLDDLEGLLFIWIPRSIFPSKPRLDDGAFISAEYGVGAIGGGTAPPMLIGDLYRRGGYVGILLGMAIMGLIVAKITKFLDWPPKGYVKIMIGGYICIEAIRWYSSTVLGLGPFFLRDLPVVYLLIFTLKKICSARKRA
;
A
#
# COMPACT_ATOMS: atom_id res chain seq x y z
N MET A 1 -15.07 -27.49 -9.21
CA MET A 1 -15.34 -26.20 -8.53
C MET A 1 -14.17 -25.90 -7.60
N GLN A 2 -13.03 -25.48 -8.18
CA GLN A 2 -11.79 -25.21 -7.45
C GLN A 2 -11.83 -23.76 -6.97
N ILE A 3 -11.85 -23.57 -5.65
CA ILE A 3 -11.99 -22.25 -5.02
C ILE A 3 -10.76 -21.38 -5.35
N THR A 4 -10.91 -20.54 -6.37
CA THR A 4 -10.97 -19.07 -6.27
C THR A 4 -9.98 -18.33 -5.36
N LEU A 5 -8.80 -18.87 -5.07
CA LEU A 5 -7.69 -18.11 -4.43
C LEU A 5 -6.49 -17.92 -5.36
N GLY A 6 -6.46 -18.63 -6.49
CA GLY A 6 -5.51 -18.44 -7.59
C GLY A 6 -5.96 -17.46 -8.68
N ILE A 7 -7.15 -16.85 -8.57
CA ILE A 7 -7.70 -16.01 -9.66
C ILE A 7 -6.87 -14.77 -9.93
N TYR A 8 -6.29 -14.12 -8.91
CA TYR A 8 -5.48 -12.92 -9.18
C TYR A 8 -4.17 -13.26 -9.89
N TRP A 9 -3.62 -14.44 -9.63
CA TRP A 9 -2.42 -14.90 -10.33
C TRP A 9 -2.76 -15.41 -11.72
N HIS A 10 -3.73 -16.31 -11.84
CA HIS A 10 -4.11 -16.84 -13.15
C HIS A 10 -4.71 -15.76 -14.07
N ALA A 11 -5.39 -14.73 -13.54
CA ALA A 11 -5.82 -13.57 -14.33
C ALA A 11 -4.69 -12.55 -14.62
N ALA A 12 -3.55 -12.64 -13.93
CA ALA A 12 -2.35 -11.87 -14.28
C ALA A 12 -1.46 -12.63 -15.30
N VAL A 13 -1.44 -13.96 -15.23
CA VAL A 13 -0.72 -14.84 -16.18
C VAL A 13 -1.49 -15.01 -17.48
N LEU A 14 -2.83 -15.11 -17.41
CA LEU A 14 -3.71 -14.98 -18.56
C LEU A 14 -3.94 -13.48 -18.74
N ARG A 15 -3.24 -12.83 -19.68
CA ARG A 15 -3.33 -11.40 -20.07
C ARG A 15 -4.74 -10.90 -20.46
N HIS A 16 -5.82 -11.56 -20.07
CA HIS A 16 -7.16 -11.02 -20.15
C HIS A 16 -7.38 -10.09 -18.97
N GLN A 17 -7.39 -8.78 -19.26
CA GLN A 17 -7.99 -7.72 -18.44
C GLN A 17 -9.49 -8.04 -18.24
N THR A 18 -9.79 -9.02 -17.39
CA THR A 18 -11.16 -9.43 -17.10
C THR A 18 -11.76 -8.50 -16.05
N ASN A 19 -13.09 -8.33 -16.11
CA ASN A 19 -13.92 -7.65 -15.10
C ASN A 19 -13.63 -8.10 -13.66
N LEU A 20 -13.04 -9.28 -13.46
CA LEU A 20 -12.63 -9.82 -12.16
C LEU A 20 -11.57 -8.97 -11.46
N SER A 21 -10.65 -8.35 -12.20
CA SER A 21 -9.63 -7.46 -11.60
C SER A 21 -10.25 -6.24 -10.92
N TYR A 22 -11.28 -5.66 -11.55
CA TYR A 22 -12.08 -4.57 -11.00
C TYR A 22 -12.91 -5.01 -9.80
N ILE A 23 -13.52 -6.21 -9.86
CA ILE A 23 -14.27 -6.77 -8.73
C ILE A 23 -13.34 -6.98 -7.52
N VAL A 24 -12.14 -7.54 -7.71
CA VAL A 24 -11.18 -7.73 -6.61
C VAL A 24 -10.69 -6.40 -6.05
N TYR A 25 -10.43 -5.41 -6.91
CA TYR A 25 -10.11 -4.06 -6.46
C TYR A 25 -11.24 -3.47 -5.60
N LEU A 26 -12.47 -3.51 -6.11
CA LEU A 26 -13.66 -3.04 -5.40
C LEU A 26 -13.86 -3.77 -4.06
N LEU A 27 -13.74 -5.10 -4.05
CA LEU A 27 -13.82 -5.90 -2.82
C LEU A 27 -12.70 -5.53 -1.84
N THR A 28 -11.53 -5.16 -2.34
CA THR A 28 -10.42 -4.69 -1.50
C THR A 28 -10.77 -3.38 -0.82
N GLU A 29 -11.24 -2.41 -1.58
CA GLU A 29 -11.69 -1.11 -1.06
C GLU A 29 -12.86 -1.27 -0.08
N LEU A 30 -13.85 -2.11 -0.41
CA LEU A 30 -14.97 -2.43 0.48
C LEU A 30 -14.52 -3.12 1.76
N GLY A 31 -13.50 -3.98 1.67
CA GLY A 31 -12.89 -4.63 2.82
C GLY A 31 -12.20 -3.63 3.76
N LEU A 32 -11.41 -2.70 3.20
CA LEU A 32 -10.80 -1.60 3.94
C LEU A 32 -11.88 -0.75 4.62
N LEU A 33 -12.88 -0.29 3.87
CA LEU A 33 -14.01 0.46 4.42
C LEU A 33 -14.75 -0.35 5.50
N GLY A 34 -14.95 -1.64 5.30
CA GLY A 34 -15.59 -2.53 6.27
C GLY A 34 -14.85 -2.60 7.60
N THR A 35 -13.51 -2.73 7.58
CA THR A 35 -12.70 -2.74 8.82
C THR A 35 -12.85 -1.43 9.60
N VAL A 36 -12.90 -0.33 8.87
CA VAL A 36 -13.02 1.02 9.41
C VAL A 36 -14.43 1.25 9.98
N VAL A 37 -15.49 0.85 9.26
CA VAL A 37 -16.88 0.91 9.73
C VAL A 37 -17.07 0.02 10.96
N ALA A 38 -16.53 -1.20 10.96
CA ALA A 38 -16.60 -2.09 12.11
C ALA A 38 -15.87 -1.49 13.33
N ALA A 39 -14.77 -0.77 13.12
CA ALA A 39 -14.14 -0.01 14.20
C ALA A 39 -15.08 1.09 14.72
N ILE A 40 -15.69 1.91 13.88
CA ILE A 40 -16.65 2.94 14.32
C ILE A 40 -17.81 2.32 15.12
N LEU A 41 -18.40 1.25 14.61
CA LEU A 41 -19.52 0.58 15.29
C LEU A 41 -19.09 -0.05 16.62
N GLN A 42 -17.86 -0.55 16.71
CA GLN A 42 -17.28 -0.96 17.99
C GLN A 42 -17.15 0.23 18.95
N TYR A 43 -16.73 1.41 18.48
CA TYR A 43 -16.66 2.64 19.30
C TYR A 43 -18.02 2.97 19.90
N GLU A 44 -19.00 3.17 19.02
CA GLU A 44 -20.27 3.79 19.35
C GLU A 44 -21.12 2.83 20.16
N MET A 45 -21.10 1.54 19.81
CA MET A 45 -21.94 0.53 20.45
C MET A 45 -21.26 -0.18 21.62
N LYS A 46 -19.95 0.05 21.85
CA LYS A 46 -19.11 -0.66 22.84
C LYS A 46 -19.26 -2.19 22.77
N SER A 47 -19.52 -2.73 21.59
CA SER A 47 -19.89 -4.14 21.40
C SER A 47 -18.70 -5.00 20.96
N LYS A 48 -18.51 -6.14 21.65
CA LYS A 48 -17.49 -7.15 21.31
C LYS A 48 -17.77 -7.81 19.95
N LYS A 49 -19.02 -7.81 19.47
CA LYS A 49 -19.39 -8.34 18.15
C LYS A 49 -18.64 -7.61 17.04
N TRP A 50 -18.63 -6.28 17.07
CA TRP A 50 -17.95 -5.47 16.05
C TRP A 50 -16.44 -5.57 16.11
N TYR A 51 -15.87 -5.79 17.30
CA TYR A 51 -14.45 -6.13 17.45
C TYR A 51 -14.10 -7.43 16.70
N ASN A 52 -14.89 -8.49 16.88
CA ASN A 52 -14.67 -9.77 16.20
C ASN A 52 -14.85 -9.64 14.67
N ILE A 53 -15.89 -8.93 14.23
CA ILE A 53 -16.14 -8.66 12.80
C ILE A 53 -14.96 -7.90 12.19
N ARG A 54 -14.45 -6.87 12.87
CA ARG A 54 -13.29 -6.11 12.42
C ARG A 54 -12.07 -7.02 12.22
N TRP A 55 -11.73 -7.84 13.21
CA TRP A 55 -10.60 -8.76 13.10
C TRP A 55 -10.76 -9.78 11.98
N LEU A 56 -11.97 -10.33 11.81
CA LEU A 56 -12.29 -11.22 10.70
C LEU A 56 -12.04 -10.52 9.34
N LEU A 57 -12.55 -9.29 9.19
CA LEU A 57 -12.33 -8.50 7.97
C LEU A 57 -10.84 -8.22 7.74
N VAL A 58 -10.08 -7.82 8.77
CA VAL A 58 -8.63 -7.60 8.66
C VAL A 58 -7.91 -8.87 8.22
N ILE A 59 -8.21 -10.03 8.81
CA ILE A 59 -7.56 -11.30 8.46
C ILE A 59 -7.90 -11.71 7.02
N VAL A 60 -9.18 -11.69 6.65
CA VAL A 60 -9.63 -12.05 5.30
C VAL A 60 -8.98 -11.12 4.27
N MET A 61 -8.99 -9.82 4.52
CA MET A 61 -8.41 -8.82 3.63
C MET A 61 -6.89 -8.88 3.57
N PHE A 62 -6.24 -9.20 4.67
CA PHE A 62 -4.80 -9.41 4.74
C PHE A 62 -4.39 -10.58 3.83
N LEU A 63 -5.08 -11.72 3.96
CA LEU A 63 -4.82 -12.91 3.14
C LEU A 63 -5.08 -12.64 1.66
N LEU A 64 -6.22 -12.03 1.31
CA LEU A 64 -6.54 -11.68 -0.08
C LEU A 64 -5.50 -10.71 -0.68
N SER A 65 -5.11 -9.68 0.06
CA SER A 65 -4.15 -8.67 -0.40
C SER A 65 -2.74 -9.26 -0.54
N ALA A 66 -2.30 -10.06 0.43
CA ALA A 66 -1.00 -10.71 0.38
C ALA A 66 -0.93 -11.69 -0.81
N LEU A 67 -1.91 -12.59 -0.94
CA LEU A 67 -1.95 -13.60 -2.01
C LEU A 67 -2.10 -13.00 -3.41
N SER A 68 -2.79 -11.86 -3.53
CA SER A 68 -2.84 -11.10 -4.79
C SER A 68 -1.54 -10.37 -5.11
N GLY A 69 -0.54 -10.41 -4.22
CA GLY A 69 0.74 -9.76 -4.42
C GLY A 69 0.80 -8.30 -3.99
N LYS A 70 -0.26 -7.79 -3.38
CA LYS A 70 -0.36 -6.43 -2.84
C LYS A 70 0.17 -6.39 -1.42
N GLY A 71 1.45 -6.72 -1.24
CA GLY A 71 2.12 -6.77 0.06
C GLY A 71 2.02 -5.45 0.84
N GLY A 72 2.05 -4.31 0.15
CA GLY A 72 1.83 -3.00 0.78
C GLY A 72 0.42 -2.85 1.35
N THR A 73 -0.61 -3.30 0.62
CA THR A 73 -2.01 -3.27 1.10
C THR A 73 -2.26 -4.26 2.23
N SER A 74 -1.57 -5.41 2.27
CA SER A 74 -1.67 -6.32 3.40
C SER A 74 -0.99 -5.75 4.66
N ALA A 75 0.17 -5.11 4.52
CA ALA A 75 0.81 -4.36 5.61
C ALA A 75 -0.08 -3.24 6.14
N PHE A 76 -0.70 -2.47 5.23
CA PHE A 76 -1.65 -1.40 5.52
C PHE A 76 -2.73 -1.85 6.51
N LEU A 77 -3.35 -3.00 6.27
CA LEU A 77 -4.43 -3.53 7.10
C LEU A 77 -4.00 -3.83 8.53
N LEU A 78 -2.79 -4.38 8.71
CA LEU A 78 -2.25 -4.69 10.02
C LEU A 78 -1.88 -3.42 10.78
N ILE A 79 -1.28 -2.44 10.10
CA ILE A 79 -0.90 -1.16 10.69
C ILE A 79 -2.15 -0.36 11.10
N LEU A 80 -3.17 -0.32 10.24
CA LEU A 80 -4.49 0.26 10.57
C LEU A 80 -5.07 -0.41 11.81
N GLN A 81 -4.99 -1.75 11.91
CA GLN A 81 -5.50 -2.47 13.06
C GLN A 81 -4.72 -2.12 14.35
N ILE A 82 -3.39 -2.04 14.30
CA ILE A 82 -2.56 -1.61 15.43
C ILE A 82 -2.92 -0.18 15.86
N TYR A 83 -3.06 0.73 14.89
CA TYR A 83 -3.45 2.11 15.13
C TYR A 83 -4.80 2.22 15.84
N ILE A 84 -5.81 1.52 15.34
CA ILE A 84 -7.13 1.51 15.97
C ILE A 84 -7.03 0.94 17.39
N GLU A 85 -6.32 -0.16 17.62
CA GLU A 85 -6.20 -0.72 18.97
C GLU A 85 -5.49 0.22 19.94
N PHE A 86 -4.46 0.94 19.48
CA PHE A 86 -3.75 1.93 20.28
C PHE A 86 -4.68 3.06 20.73
N LEU A 87 -5.49 3.59 19.81
CA LEU A 87 -6.49 4.61 20.13
C LEU A 87 -7.52 4.15 21.16
N TYR A 88 -7.93 2.89 21.11
CA TYR A 88 -9.02 2.38 21.95
C TYR A 88 -8.57 1.93 23.33
N ARG A 89 -7.49 1.15 23.38
CA ARG A 89 -7.13 0.44 24.62
C ARG A 89 -6.05 1.16 25.42
N ARG A 90 -5.33 2.14 24.85
CA ARG A 90 -4.11 2.79 25.41
C ARG A 90 -2.99 1.83 25.86
N SER A 91 -3.29 0.55 26.09
CA SER A 91 -2.43 -0.55 26.52
C SER A 91 -2.50 -1.68 25.49
N PHE A 92 -2.27 -1.36 24.22
CA PHE A 92 -2.05 -2.43 23.26
C PHE A 92 -0.74 -3.14 23.63
N SER A 93 -0.85 -4.40 24.06
CA SER A 93 0.32 -5.15 24.53
C SER A 93 1.35 -5.25 23.42
N ILE A 94 2.59 -4.84 23.70
CA ILE A 94 3.72 -4.94 22.77
C ILE A 94 3.90 -6.38 22.24
N LYS A 95 3.49 -7.38 23.05
CA LYS A 95 3.47 -8.80 22.66
C LYS A 95 2.56 -9.06 21.45
N LYS A 96 1.41 -8.39 21.35
CA LYS A 96 0.50 -8.51 20.20
C LYS A 96 1.07 -7.85 18.95
N ILE A 97 1.66 -6.66 19.09
CA ILE A 97 2.35 -5.99 17.97
C ILE A 97 3.45 -6.91 17.43
N PHE A 98 4.30 -7.41 18.34
CA PHE A 98 5.38 -8.32 17.99
C PHE A 98 4.86 -9.58 17.28
N PHE A 99 3.78 -10.19 17.79
CA PHE A 99 3.17 -11.36 17.16
C PHE A 99 2.62 -11.07 15.75
N ILE A 100 1.95 -9.92 15.56
CA ILE A 100 1.46 -9.48 14.24
C ILE A 100 2.63 -9.26 13.28
N LEU A 101 3.70 -8.60 13.74
CA LEU A 101 4.91 -8.38 12.95
C LEU A 101 5.60 -9.70 12.59
N LEU A 102 5.67 -10.66 13.52
CA LEU A 102 6.25 -11.98 13.28
C LEU A 102 5.47 -12.75 12.21
N ILE A 103 4.13 -12.74 12.29
CA ILE A 103 3.26 -13.31 11.25
C ILE A 103 3.53 -12.62 9.92
N PHE A 104 3.55 -11.28 9.89
CA PHE A 104 3.78 -10.53 8.66
C PHE A 104 5.13 -10.86 8.02
N LEU A 105 6.21 -10.78 8.79
CA LEU A 105 7.58 -11.04 8.34
C LEU A 105 7.80 -12.49 7.90
N SER A 106 7.04 -13.45 8.44
CA SER A 106 7.10 -14.85 8.00
C SER A 106 6.20 -15.11 6.78
N PHE A 107 5.01 -14.52 6.78
CA PHE A 107 3.98 -14.80 5.78
C PHE A 107 4.25 -14.11 4.44
N VAL A 108 4.72 -12.86 4.42
CA VAL A 108 4.96 -12.14 3.16
C VAL A 108 6.03 -12.81 2.31
N PRO A 109 7.23 -13.17 2.84
CA PRO A 109 8.21 -13.95 2.08
C PRO A 109 7.65 -15.29 1.64
N ALA A 110 6.90 -16.00 2.48
CA ALA A 110 6.26 -17.26 2.09
C ALA A 110 5.32 -17.07 0.90
N VAL A 111 4.52 -16.01 0.88
CA VAL A 111 3.69 -15.69 -0.28
C VAL A 111 4.55 -15.30 -1.48
N MET A 112 5.65 -14.58 -1.32
CA MET A 112 6.57 -14.27 -2.43
C MET A 112 7.20 -15.52 -3.03
N TYR A 113 7.59 -16.48 -2.20
CA TYR A 113 8.09 -17.79 -2.63
C TYR A 113 7.02 -18.57 -3.38
N TYR A 114 5.80 -18.60 -2.84
CA TYR A 114 4.68 -19.22 -3.52
C TYR A 114 4.46 -18.52 -4.86
N ARG A 115 4.63 -17.19 -4.89
CA ARG A 115 4.58 -16.28 -6.05
C ARG A 115 5.63 -16.46 -7.13
N ALA A 116 6.72 -17.14 -6.81
CA ALA A 116 7.81 -17.40 -7.74
C ALA A 116 7.75 -18.81 -8.35
N LEU A 117 6.89 -19.69 -7.83
CA LEU A 117 6.70 -21.03 -8.39
C LEU A 117 5.96 -20.96 -9.74
N ASP A 118 6.37 -21.80 -10.68
CA ASP A 118 5.70 -21.94 -11.96
C ASP A 118 4.25 -22.44 -11.76
N PRO A 119 3.23 -21.64 -12.14
CA PRO A 119 1.84 -22.00 -11.93
C PRO A 119 1.44 -23.28 -12.67
N PHE A 120 2.02 -23.56 -13.84
CA PHE A 120 1.72 -24.78 -14.60
C PHE A 120 2.26 -26.01 -13.89
N ARG A 121 3.47 -25.92 -13.34
CA ARG A 121 4.07 -27.00 -12.54
C ARG A 121 3.29 -27.29 -11.25
N ILE A 122 2.65 -26.28 -10.66
CA ILE A 122 1.83 -26.43 -9.45
C ILE A 122 0.45 -27.02 -9.76
N ALA A 123 -0.11 -26.70 -10.93
CA ALA A 123 -1.48 -27.06 -11.29
C ALA A 123 -1.75 -28.57 -11.18
N ASP A 124 -0.82 -29.39 -11.70
CA ASP A 124 -0.97 -30.85 -11.78
C ASP A 124 -0.58 -31.59 -10.49
N GLN A 125 -0.10 -30.86 -9.47
CA GLN A 125 0.42 -31.46 -8.25
C GLN A 125 -0.66 -31.58 -7.18
N SER A 126 -0.64 -32.69 -6.44
CA SER A 126 -1.44 -32.86 -5.22
C SER A 126 -1.05 -31.82 -4.15
N TRP A 127 -1.92 -31.58 -3.16
CA TRP A 127 -1.62 -30.65 -2.06
C TRP A 127 -0.27 -30.90 -1.38
N LEU A 128 0.05 -32.18 -1.13
CA LEU A 128 1.34 -32.58 -0.57
C LEU A 128 2.49 -32.31 -1.54
N GLY A 129 2.30 -32.56 -2.84
CA GLY A 129 3.27 -32.22 -3.88
C GLY A 129 3.56 -30.72 -3.96
N ARG A 130 2.52 -29.89 -3.89
CA ARG A 130 2.63 -28.42 -3.87
C ARG A 130 3.41 -27.92 -2.64
N THR A 131 3.09 -28.48 -1.46
CA THR A 131 3.81 -28.15 -0.21
C THR A 131 5.28 -28.56 -0.29
N LYS A 132 5.58 -29.76 -0.81
CA LYS A 132 6.97 -30.21 -1.01
C LYS A 132 7.72 -29.32 -2.00
N LEU A 133 7.11 -28.97 -3.14
CA LEU A 133 7.70 -28.04 -4.10
C LEU A 133 7.98 -26.68 -3.47
N PHE A 134 7.03 -26.14 -2.72
CA PHE A 134 7.18 -24.88 -2.01
C PHE A 134 8.34 -24.91 -0.99
N VAL A 135 8.39 -25.93 -0.13
CA VAL A 135 9.46 -26.09 0.86
C VAL A 135 10.81 -26.27 0.19
N ASN A 136 10.89 -27.15 -0.81
CA ASN A 136 12.13 -27.40 -1.55
C ASN A 136 12.61 -26.15 -2.28
N TYR A 137 11.69 -25.36 -2.85
CA TYR A 137 12.02 -24.11 -3.52
C TYR A 137 12.47 -23.03 -2.53
N GLY A 138 11.76 -22.86 -1.41
CA GLY A 138 12.13 -21.92 -0.35
C GLY A 138 13.48 -22.26 0.28
N VAL A 139 13.66 -23.50 0.73
CA VAL A 139 14.92 -23.98 1.32
C VAL A 139 16.05 -23.96 0.28
N GLY A 140 15.80 -24.39 -0.95
CA GLY A 140 16.77 -24.37 -2.04
C GLY A 140 17.24 -22.96 -2.36
N SER A 141 16.34 -21.97 -2.41
CA SER A 141 16.71 -20.58 -2.67
C SER A 141 17.59 -19.97 -1.57
N ILE A 142 17.38 -20.36 -0.31
CA ILE A 142 18.14 -19.84 0.84
C ILE A 142 19.50 -20.54 0.93
N LEU A 143 19.53 -21.87 0.79
CA LEU A 143 20.73 -22.67 1.04
C LEU A 143 21.63 -22.82 -0.18
N LYS A 144 21.07 -22.95 -1.39
CA LYS A 144 21.84 -23.34 -2.58
C LYS A 144 22.27 -22.16 -3.45
N LYS A 145 21.80 -20.93 -3.20
CA LYS A 145 21.98 -19.76 -4.09
C LYS A 145 21.91 -20.17 -5.56
N GLU A 146 20.86 -20.93 -5.93
CA GLU A 146 20.70 -21.35 -7.32
C GLU A 146 20.68 -20.10 -8.21
N LYS A 147 21.63 -20.01 -9.15
CA LYS A 147 21.95 -18.85 -10.01
C LYS A 147 20.79 -18.35 -10.89
N THR A 148 19.61 -18.95 -10.82
CA THR A 148 18.47 -18.59 -11.65
C THR A 148 17.83 -17.26 -11.24
N TRP A 149 18.07 -16.79 -10.02
CA TRP A 149 17.63 -15.48 -9.56
C TRP A 149 18.83 -14.62 -9.20
N GLU A 150 18.83 -13.39 -9.71
CA GLU A 150 19.82 -12.38 -9.36
C GLU A 150 19.77 -12.02 -7.86
N TYR A 151 18.61 -12.23 -7.21
CA TYR A 151 18.37 -11.98 -5.78
C TYR A 151 17.40 -13.00 -5.17
N SER A 152 17.64 -13.46 -3.93
CA SER A 152 16.67 -14.30 -3.22
C SER A 152 15.39 -13.49 -2.85
N PRO A 153 14.21 -14.10 -2.65
CA PRO A 153 13.02 -13.36 -2.24
C PRO A 153 13.15 -12.58 -0.93
N ILE A 154 13.98 -13.04 0.01
CA ILE A 154 14.28 -12.27 1.22
C ILE A 154 15.20 -11.08 0.92
N ASP A 155 16.14 -11.22 -0.01
CA ASP A 155 16.96 -10.09 -0.50
C ASP A 155 16.11 -9.12 -1.29
N LEU A 156 15.15 -9.58 -2.10
CA LEU A 156 14.19 -8.72 -2.79
C LEU A 156 13.27 -8.01 -1.81
N PHE A 157 12.82 -8.70 -0.75
CA PHE A 157 12.06 -8.07 0.31
C PHE A 157 12.90 -7.02 1.04
N ALA A 158 14.16 -7.33 1.38
CA ALA A 158 15.08 -6.40 2.00
C ALA A 158 15.38 -5.20 1.08
N LEU A 159 15.65 -5.43 -0.20
CA LEU A 159 15.86 -4.40 -1.22
C LEU A 159 14.62 -3.50 -1.38
N ARG A 160 13.43 -4.08 -1.33
CA ARG A 160 12.14 -3.36 -1.35
C ARG A 160 11.80 -2.70 0.00
N ALA A 161 12.33 -3.18 1.11
CA ALA A 161 12.15 -2.55 2.42
C ALA A 161 13.16 -1.41 2.61
N PHE A 162 14.35 -1.54 2.01
CA PHE A 162 15.45 -0.58 2.00
C PHE A 162 15.57 0.05 0.60
N GLU A 163 14.50 0.72 0.14
CA GLU A 163 14.38 1.38 -1.18
C GLU A 163 15.40 2.51 -1.44
N GLY A 164 16.36 2.71 -0.54
CA GLY A 164 17.47 3.64 -0.72
C GLY A 164 18.32 3.38 -1.97
N GLY A 165 18.23 2.19 -2.58
CA GLY A 165 18.89 1.87 -3.86
C GLY A 165 18.44 2.79 -5.01
N THR A 166 17.14 2.99 -5.18
CA THR A 166 16.60 3.86 -6.26
C THR A 166 16.93 5.32 -5.98
N ALA A 167 16.71 5.79 -4.75
CA ALA A 167 17.04 7.16 -4.37
C ALA A 167 18.54 7.45 -4.49
N GLY A 168 19.39 6.50 -4.10
CA GLY A 168 20.85 6.58 -4.23
C GLY A 168 21.30 6.65 -5.68
N ARG A 169 20.69 5.86 -6.57
CA ARG A 169 20.95 5.95 -8.02
C ARG A 169 20.52 7.27 -8.62
N ILE A 170 19.36 7.80 -8.20
CA ILE A 170 18.91 9.13 -8.62
C ILE A 170 19.93 10.20 -8.23
N ILE A 171 20.41 10.19 -6.99
CA ILE A 171 21.42 11.14 -6.50
C ILE A 171 22.75 10.97 -7.25
N ALA A 172 23.16 9.73 -7.53
CA ALA A 172 24.43 9.46 -8.20
C ALA A 172 24.44 9.89 -9.68
N MET A 173 23.31 9.80 -10.36
CA MET A 173 23.19 10.08 -11.80
C MET A 173 22.68 11.48 -12.12
N THR A 174 22.09 12.19 -11.16
CA THR A 174 21.54 13.54 -11.35
C THR A 174 22.45 14.57 -10.67
N PRO A 175 22.89 15.65 -11.34
CA PRO A 175 22.55 16.06 -12.70
C PRO A 175 23.53 15.58 -13.79
N SER A 176 24.55 14.79 -13.43
CA SER A 176 25.70 14.50 -14.29
C SER A 176 25.34 13.72 -15.57
N SER A 177 24.49 12.69 -15.44
CA SER A 177 24.06 11.83 -16.55
C SER A 177 22.61 12.09 -16.96
N ILE A 178 21.74 12.36 -15.98
CA ILE A 178 20.32 12.66 -16.16
C ILE A 178 20.07 14.05 -15.60
N ARG A 179 19.40 14.92 -16.37
CA ARG A 179 19.11 16.30 -15.94
C ARG A 179 18.01 16.30 -14.88
N PHE A 180 17.95 17.37 -14.08
CA PHE A 180 16.81 17.59 -13.20
C PHE A 180 15.50 17.63 -13.99
N ALA A 181 14.47 16.98 -13.47
CA ALA A 181 13.13 16.95 -14.08
C ALA A 181 12.30 18.19 -13.74
N TYR A 182 12.70 19.00 -12.74
CA TYR A 182 11.98 20.19 -12.33
C TYR A 182 10.46 19.94 -12.12
N LEU A 183 9.62 20.57 -12.94
CA LEU A 183 8.16 20.47 -12.89
C LEU A 183 7.58 19.48 -13.91
N ASP A 184 8.42 18.80 -14.68
CA ASP A 184 7.97 17.86 -15.71
C ASP A 184 7.03 16.80 -15.09
N ASP A 185 5.99 16.46 -15.86
CA ASP A 185 4.91 15.53 -15.56
C ASP A 185 3.95 15.95 -14.42
N LEU A 186 4.18 17.07 -13.73
CA LEU A 186 3.27 17.54 -12.66
C LEU A 186 1.97 18.14 -13.19
N GLU A 187 1.91 18.52 -14.46
CA GLU A 187 0.69 19.04 -15.09
C GLU A 187 -0.46 18.02 -15.06
N GLY A 188 -0.15 16.72 -14.95
CA GLY A 188 -1.14 15.66 -14.77
C GLY A 188 -2.05 15.89 -13.55
N LEU A 189 -1.54 16.56 -12.51
CA LEU A 189 -2.29 16.86 -11.29
C LEU A 189 -3.47 17.81 -11.54
N LEU A 190 -3.40 18.66 -12.57
CA LEU A 190 -4.48 19.59 -12.94
C LEU A 190 -5.72 18.84 -13.45
N PHE A 191 -5.53 17.64 -14.02
CA PHE A 191 -6.59 16.84 -14.65
C PHE A 191 -7.09 15.70 -13.75
N ILE A 192 -6.78 15.76 -12.46
CA ILE A 192 -7.05 14.63 -11.57
C ILE A 192 -8.55 14.37 -11.37
N TRP A 193 -9.35 15.43 -11.32
CA TRP A 193 -10.79 15.37 -11.14
C TRP A 193 -11.55 14.93 -12.40
N ILE A 194 -10.91 14.98 -13.57
CA ILE A 194 -11.53 14.60 -14.84
C ILE A 194 -11.43 13.07 -14.98
N PRO A 195 -12.53 12.33 -15.02
CA PRO A 195 -12.47 10.88 -15.21
C PRO A 195 -11.90 10.53 -16.59
N ARG A 196 -11.19 9.39 -16.69
CA ARG A 196 -10.61 8.93 -17.97
C ARG A 196 -11.66 8.67 -19.06
N SER A 197 -12.92 8.45 -18.71
CA SER A 197 -14.02 8.35 -19.68
C SER A 197 -14.27 9.66 -20.43
N ILE A 198 -14.02 10.81 -19.79
CA ILE A 198 -14.18 12.14 -20.38
C ILE A 198 -12.87 12.59 -21.05
N PHE A 199 -11.72 12.31 -20.43
CA PHE A 199 -10.39 12.62 -20.99
C PHE A 199 -9.50 11.38 -21.04
N PRO A 200 -9.62 10.54 -22.09
CA PRO A 200 -8.89 9.27 -22.19
C PRO A 200 -7.38 9.44 -22.27
N SER A 201 -6.92 10.48 -22.97
CA SER A 201 -5.51 10.82 -23.20
C SER A 201 -4.85 11.61 -22.06
N LYS A 202 -5.52 11.78 -20.91
CA LYS A 202 -4.94 12.51 -19.78
C LYS A 202 -3.64 11.86 -19.28
N PRO A 203 -2.66 12.66 -18.82
CA PRO A 203 -1.40 12.15 -18.30
C PRO A 203 -1.59 11.09 -17.22
N ARG A 204 -0.69 10.12 -17.21
CA ARG A 204 -0.62 9.07 -16.19
C ARG A 204 0.02 9.65 -14.93
N LEU A 205 -0.49 9.25 -13.76
CA LEU A 205 0.00 9.72 -12.45
C LEU A 205 0.86 8.64 -11.76
N ASP A 206 1.08 7.52 -12.45
CA ASP A 206 1.90 6.39 -12.05
C ASP A 206 3.24 6.43 -12.80
N ASP A 207 4.13 7.33 -12.38
CA ASP A 207 5.46 7.55 -12.98
C ASP A 207 6.54 6.65 -12.39
N GLY A 208 6.41 6.22 -11.14
CA GLY A 208 7.52 5.62 -10.40
C GLY A 208 8.17 4.39 -11.06
N ALA A 209 7.41 3.59 -11.82
CA ALA A 209 7.95 2.48 -12.58
C ALA A 209 8.86 2.94 -13.74
N PHE A 210 8.46 4.02 -14.42
CA PHE A 210 9.23 4.63 -15.50
C PHE A 210 10.48 5.32 -14.96
N ILE A 211 10.37 6.02 -13.82
CA ILE A 211 11.53 6.62 -13.15
C ILE A 211 12.55 5.54 -12.79
N SER A 212 12.14 4.46 -12.14
CA SER A 212 13.07 3.39 -11.77
C SER A 212 13.72 2.72 -12.99
N ALA A 213 13.03 2.65 -14.13
CA ALA A 213 13.59 2.15 -15.38
C ALA A 213 14.63 3.13 -15.99
N GLU A 214 14.34 4.43 -15.99
CA GLU A 214 15.23 5.49 -16.48
C GLU A 214 16.59 5.49 -15.74
N TYR A 215 16.57 5.24 -14.43
CA TYR A 215 17.78 5.17 -13.59
C TYR A 215 18.41 3.77 -13.51
N GLY A 216 17.94 2.81 -14.32
CA GLY A 216 18.51 1.45 -14.40
C GLY A 216 18.32 0.60 -13.13
N VAL A 217 17.33 0.92 -12.30
CA VAL A 217 17.01 0.18 -11.06
C VAL A 217 15.84 -0.79 -11.26
N GLY A 218 15.13 -0.67 -12.38
CA GLY A 218 14.11 -1.64 -12.76
C GLY A 218 14.72 -2.93 -13.30
N ALA A 219 14.50 -4.03 -12.58
CA ALA A 219 14.65 -5.36 -13.16
C ALA A 219 13.71 -5.46 -14.36
N ILE A 220 14.26 -5.73 -15.55
CA ILE A 220 13.46 -5.97 -16.76
C ILE A 220 12.48 -7.11 -16.44
N GLY A 221 11.19 -6.79 -16.26
CA GLY A 221 10.12 -7.74 -15.95
C GLY A 221 9.76 -7.94 -14.45
N GLY A 222 10.49 -7.34 -13.50
CA GLY A 222 10.16 -7.40 -12.08
C GLY A 222 9.61 -6.07 -11.58
N GLY A 223 8.36 -6.04 -11.09
CA GLY A 223 7.69 -4.82 -10.64
C GLY A 223 8.60 -3.86 -9.86
N THR A 224 8.78 -2.67 -10.42
CA THR A 224 9.64 -1.60 -9.93
C THR A 224 9.01 -0.93 -8.70
N ALA A 225 9.77 -0.85 -7.61
CA ALA A 225 9.42 0.05 -6.52
C ALA A 225 9.52 1.49 -7.06
N PRO A 226 8.50 2.35 -6.86
CA PRO A 226 8.61 3.76 -7.19
C PRO A 226 9.77 4.38 -6.39
N PRO A 227 10.44 5.43 -6.90
CA PRO A 227 11.44 6.12 -6.10
C PRO A 227 10.76 6.71 -4.86
N MET A 228 11.49 6.67 -3.76
CA MET A 228 11.08 7.30 -2.52
C MET A 228 10.93 8.81 -2.72
N LEU A 229 10.11 9.46 -1.90
CA LEU A 229 9.84 10.89 -2.00
C LEU A 229 11.13 11.73 -2.00
N ILE A 230 12.11 11.33 -1.18
CA ILE A 230 13.42 11.99 -1.12
C ILE A 230 14.14 11.91 -2.47
N GLY A 231 14.11 10.75 -3.12
CA GLY A 231 14.70 10.56 -4.45
C GLY A 231 14.00 11.42 -5.50
N ASP A 232 12.67 11.47 -5.50
CA ASP A 232 11.92 12.29 -6.46
C ASP A 232 12.12 13.81 -6.22
N LEU A 233 12.15 14.25 -4.96
CA LEU A 233 12.47 15.64 -4.62
C LEU A 233 13.88 16.04 -5.09
N TYR A 234 14.85 15.12 -4.97
CA TYR A 234 16.20 15.34 -5.51
C TYR A 234 16.19 15.41 -7.04
N ARG A 235 15.51 14.48 -7.71
CA ARG A 235 15.34 14.48 -9.17
C ARG A 235 14.78 15.81 -9.67
N ARG A 236 13.90 16.45 -8.91
CA ARG A 236 13.22 17.69 -9.30
C ARG A 236 14.02 18.96 -8.99
N GLY A 237 14.77 19.01 -7.89
CA GLY A 237 15.46 20.25 -7.48
C GLY A 237 16.74 20.06 -6.68
N GLY A 238 17.35 18.89 -6.74
CA GLY A 238 18.53 18.52 -5.95
C GLY A 238 18.28 18.60 -4.45
N TYR A 239 19.32 18.94 -3.69
CA TYR A 239 19.21 19.12 -2.24
C TYR A 239 18.24 20.25 -1.85
N VAL A 240 18.14 21.30 -2.67
CA VAL A 240 17.17 22.39 -2.44
C VAL A 240 15.74 21.87 -2.55
N GLY A 241 15.45 21.05 -3.56
CA GLY A 241 14.16 20.36 -3.71
C GLY A 241 13.81 19.48 -2.51
N ILE A 242 14.78 18.71 -1.98
CA ILE A 242 14.58 17.93 -0.75
C ILE A 242 14.21 18.85 0.42
N LEU A 243 15.02 19.88 0.69
CA LEU A 243 14.81 20.77 1.84
C LEU A 243 13.44 21.45 1.78
N LEU A 244 13.08 22.02 0.62
CA LEU A 244 11.80 22.68 0.43
C LEU A 244 10.63 21.69 0.50
N GLY A 245 10.73 20.54 -0.18
CA GLY A 245 9.68 19.52 -0.15
C GLY A 245 9.43 18.98 1.25
N MET A 246 10.49 18.67 2.01
CA MET A 246 10.37 18.18 3.38
C MET A 246 9.84 19.27 4.33
N ALA A 247 10.22 20.54 4.15
CA ALA A 247 9.65 21.65 4.91
C ALA A 247 8.15 21.81 4.64
N ILE A 248 7.72 21.75 3.37
CA ILE A 248 6.31 21.81 2.98
C ILE A 248 5.55 20.63 3.58
N MET A 249 6.09 19.41 3.49
CA MET A 249 5.48 18.22 4.10
C MET A 249 5.35 18.36 5.62
N GLY A 250 6.36 18.91 6.30
CA GLY A 250 6.30 19.22 7.73
C GLY A 250 5.18 20.21 8.07
N LEU A 251 5.01 21.26 7.26
CA LEU A 251 3.91 22.22 7.43
C LEU A 251 2.53 21.57 7.19
N ILE A 252 2.41 20.70 6.20
CA ILE A 252 1.18 19.94 5.92
C ILE A 252 0.85 19.04 7.11
N VAL A 253 1.81 18.27 7.61
CA VAL A 253 1.65 17.41 8.79
C VAL A 253 1.25 18.24 10.00
N ALA A 254 1.91 19.37 10.27
CA ALA A 254 1.59 20.25 11.39
C ALA A 254 0.15 20.81 11.32
N LYS A 255 -0.30 21.21 10.12
CA LYS A 255 -1.69 21.66 9.91
C LYS A 255 -2.69 20.52 10.13
N ILE A 256 -2.38 19.33 9.64
CA ILE A 256 -3.21 18.13 9.83
C ILE A 256 -3.30 17.77 11.30
N THR A 257 -2.19 17.69 12.03
CA THR A 257 -2.18 17.31 13.45
C THR A 257 -2.94 18.32 14.31
N LYS A 258 -2.81 19.62 14.00
CA LYS A 258 -3.62 20.68 14.61
C LYS A 258 -5.10 20.53 14.29
N PHE A 259 -5.47 20.30 13.02
CA PHE A 259 -6.86 20.08 12.62
C PHE A 259 -7.50 18.87 13.33
N LEU A 260 -6.72 17.80 13.47
CA LEU A 260 -7.13 16.56 14.14
C LEU A 260 -7.18 16.67 15.67
N ASP A 261 -6.69 17.76 16.27
CA ASP A 261 -6.50 17.89 17.74
C ASP A 261 -5.79 16.67 18.33
N TRP A 262 -4.58 16.36 17.87
CA TRP A 262 -3.90 15.12 18.27
C TRP A 262 -3.66 15.03 19.79
N PRO A 263 -3.99 13.89 20.46
CA PRO A 263 -4.64 12.70 19.93
C PRO A 263 -6.12 12.94 19.59
N PRO A 264 -6.59 12.50 18.41
CA PRO A 264 -7.87 12.94 17.87
C PRO A 264 -9.04 12.54 18.76
N LYS A 265 -9.91 13.51 19.06
CA LYS A 265 -11.15 13.31 19.80
C LYS A 265 -12.35 13.28 18.85
N GLY A 266 -13.21 12.28 19.04
CA GLY A 266 -14.40 12.08 18.21
C GLY A 266 -14.12 11.26 16.95
N TYR A 267 -15.11 10.48 16.52
CA TYR A 267 -14.96 9.46 15.49
C TYR A 267 -14.44 10.04 14.15
N VAL A 268 -14.91 11.21 13.72
CA VAL A 268 -14.46 11.85 12.46
C VAL A 268 -12.96 12.08 12.46
N LYS A 269 -12.43 12.67 13.54
CA LYS A 269 -10.99 12.98 13.63
C LYS A 269 -10.17 11.71 13.78
N ILE A 270 -10.66 10.71 14.52
CA ILE A 270 -10.02 9.39 14.66
C ILE A 270 -9.88 8.72 13.29
N MET A 271 -10.92 8.79 12.47
CA MET A 271 -10.99 8.20 11.14
C MET A 271 -10.04 8.88 10.15
N ILE A 272 -10.11 10.21 10.07
CA ILE A 272 -9.22 11.00 9.21
C ILE A 272 -7.77 10.83 9.67
N GLY A 273 -7.53 10.85 10.98
CA GLY A 273 -6.20 10.61 11.56
C GLY A 273 -5.67 9.21 11.24
N GLY A 274 -6.52 8.18 11.30
CA GLY A 274 -6.15 6.84 10.89
C GLY A 274 -5.80 6.77 9.41
N TYR A 275 -6.67 7.29 8.55
CA TYR A 275 -6.43 7.34 7.11
C TYR A 275 -5.10 8.05 6.78
N ILE A 276 -4.84 9.21 7.39
CA ILE A 276 -3.60 9.97 7.18
C ILE A 276 -2.39 9.24 7.75
N CYS A 277 -2.45 8.67 8.95
CA CYS A 277 -1.34 7.91 9.52
C CYS A 277 -0.92 6.74 8.63
N ILE A 278 -1.87 6.13 7.94
CA ILE A 278 -1.57 5.01 7.06
C ILE A 278 -1.01 5.49 5.72
N GLU A 279 -1.62 6.54 5.15
CA GLU A 279 -1.12 7.15 3.92
C GLU A 279 0.26 7.79 4.13
N ALA A 280 0.58 8.27 5.34
CA ALA A 280 1.90 8.80 5.68
C ALA A 280 3.05 7.80 5.43
N ILE A 281 2.79 6.50 5.59
CA ILE A 281 3.78 5.46 5.25
C ILE A 281 3.98 5.40 3.73
N ARG A 282 2.88 5.49 2.97
CA ARG A 282 2.92 5.55 1.50
C ARG A 282 3.56 6.84 1.01
N TRP A 283 3.44 7.94 1.75
CA TRP A 283 4.05 9.22 1.36
C TRP A 283 5.56 9.13 1.24
N TYR A 284 6.20 8.34 2.10
CA TYR A 284 7.64 8.13 2.05
C TYR A 284 8.07 7.31 0.83
N SER A 285 7.28 6.30 0.46
CA SER A 285 7.52 5.40 -0.67
C SER A 285 6.78 5.85 -1.96
N SER A 286 6.56 7.15 -2.16
CA SER A 286 5.83 7.68 -3.32
C SER A 286 6.54 8.89 -3.92
N THR A 287 6.30 9.14 -5.20
CA THR A 287 6.72 10.34 -5.91
C THR A 287 5.86 11.54 -5.51
N VAL A 288 6.33 12.75 -5.81
CA VAL A 288 5.52 13.97 -5.69
C VAL A 288 4.25 13.84 -6.55
N LEU A 289 4.36 13.27 -7.74
CA LEU A 289 3.22 13.00 -8.62
C LEU A 289 2.25 11.99 -8.01
N GLY A 290 2.74 10.92 -7.37
CA GLY A 290 1.92 9.94 -6.67
C GLY A 290 1.23 10.49 -5.41
N LEU A 291 1.85 11.47 -4.75
CA LEU A 291 1.28 12.17 -3.59
C LEU A 291 0.20 13.19 -3.95
N GLY A 292 0.33 13.85 -5.10
CA GLY A 292 -0.63 14.85 -5.55
C GLY A 292 -2.08 14.35 -5.51
N PRO A 293 -2.40 13.14 -6.01
CA PRO A 293 -3.73 12.56 -5.91
C PRO A 293 -4.32 12.44 -4.53
N PHE A 294 -3.49 12.04 -3.58
CA PHE A 294 -3.92 11.90 -2.21
C PHE A 294 -4.37 13.25 -1.66
N PHE A 295 -3.57 14.31 -1.81
CA PHE A 295 -3.90 15.63 -1.26
C PHE A 295 -4.99 16.37 -2.03
N LEU A 296 -4.98 16.28 -3.36
CA LEU A 296 -5.86 17.07 -4.22
C LEU A 296 -7.22 16.43 -4.47
N ARG A 297 -7.35 15.09 -4.36
CA ARG A 297 -8.59 14.37 -4.64
C ARG A 297 -9.04 13.50 -3.46
N ASP A 298 -8.20 12.56 -3.02
CA ASP A 298 -8.66 11.50 -2.12
C ASP A 298 -8.98 12.04 -0.72
N LEU A 299 -8.11 12.89 -0.16
CA LEU A 299 -8.32 13.51 1.15
C LEU A 299 -9.59 14.39 1.19
N PRO A 300 -9.86 15.28 0.21
CA PRO A 300 -11.13 15.99 0.10
C PRO A 300 -12.35 15.06 0.01
N VAL A 301 -12.29 14.00 -0.81
CA VAL A 301 -13.41 13.05 -0.96
C VAL A 301 -13.70 12.32 0.35
N VAL A 302 -12.66 11.82 1.02
CA VAL A 302 -12.79 11.16 2.33
C VAL A 302 -13.36 12.11 3.37
N TYR A 303 -12.88 13.36 3.39
CA TYR A 303 -13.41 14.39 4.28
C TYR A 303 -14.91 14.63 4.06
N LEU A 304 -15.33 14.83 2.81
CA LEU A 304 -16.74 15.05 2.43
C LEU A 304 -17.63 13.85 2.77
N LEU A 305 -17.15 12.63 2.52
CA LEU A 305 -17.86 11.40 2.86
C LEU A 305 -18.11 11.30 4.37
N ILE A 306 -17.06 11.47 5.18
CA ILE A 306 -17.16 11.39 6.65
C ILE A 306 -18.06 12.51 7.18
N PHE A 307 -17.96 13.72 6.64
CA PHE A 307 -18.81 14.84 7.01
C PHE A 307 -20.30 14.57 6.70
N THR A 308 -20.59 13.97 5.54
CA THR A 308 -21.96 13.61 5.14
C THR A 308 -22.54 12.53 6.04
N LEU A 309 -21.76 11.48 6.34
CA LEU A 309 -22.16 10.43 7.29
C LEU A 309 -22.48 11.00 8.68
N LYS A 310 -21.66 11.93 9.17
CA LYS A 310 -21.92 12.63 10.43
C LYS A 310 -23.28 13.35 10.42
N LYS A 311 -23.59 14.08 9.35
CA LYS A 311 -24.87 14.79 9.22
C LYS A 311 -26.05 13.81 9.27
N ILE A 312 -25.98 12.72 8.50
CA ILE A 312 -27.04 11.69 8.45
C ILE A 312 -27.27 11.07 9.85
N CYS A 313 -26.19 10.66 10.54
CA CYS A 313 -26.29 10.10 11.88
C CYS A 313 -26.87 11.10 12.90
N SER A 314 -26.55 12.39 12.77
CA SER A 314 -27.08 13.42 13.66
C SER A 314 -28.56 13.71 13.43
N ALA A 315 -29.03 13.66 12.19
CA ALA A 315 -30.45 13.83 11.84
C ALA A 315 -31.30 12.70 12.43
N ARG A 316 -30.82 11.45 12.34
CA ARG A 316 -31.53 10.28 12.89
C ARG A 316 -31.61 10.25 14.42
N LYS A 317 -30.69 10.92 15.13
CA LYS A 317 -30.77 11.05 16.61
C LYS A 317 -31.82 12.07 17.06
N ARG A 318 -32.30 12.93 16.15
CA ARG A 318 -33.30 13.96 16.45
C ARG A 318 -34.73 13.56 16.07
N ALA A 319 -34.87 12.54 15.21
CA ALA A 319 -36.13 11.93 14.82
C ALA A 319 -36.44 10.74 15.74
#